data_AF-A0A914CMK9-F1
#
_entry.id   AF-A0A914CMK9-F1
#
_cell.length_a   1.000
_cell.length_b   1.000
_cell.length_c   1.000
_cell.angle_alpha   90.00
_cell.angle_beta   90.00
_cell.angle_gamma   90.00
#
_symmetry.space_group_name_H-M   'P 1'
#
loop_
_entity.id
_entity.type
_entity.pdbx_description
1 polymer ?
#
loop_
_entity_poly.entity_id
_entity_poly.type
_entity_poly.pdbx_seq_one_letter_code
_entity_poly.pdbx_strand_id
1 'polypeptide(L)' 'MQLKQRHNFAWTDGTPLDYTKWGTGEPDGIGEDGAGANCMVIHSDFITGYEGLYETWDDDNCWVSMRAFVCKKPAYTYY' A
#
# COMPACT_ATOMS: atom_id res chain seq x y z
N MET A 1 4.39 -2.29 2.16
CA MET A 1 5.36 -1.25 1.71
C MET A 1 5.30 -0.11 2.71
N GLN A 2 6.41 0.58 2.97
CA GLN A 2 6.45 1.65 3.97
C GLN A 2 7.28 2.84 3.48
N LEU A 3 7.00 4.02 4.02
CA LEU A 3 7.73 5.25 3.71
C LEU A 3 9.13 5.26 4.35
N LYS A 4 10.17 5.56 3.57
CA LYS A 4 11.55 5.76 4.05
C LYS A 4 11.90 7.24 4.26
N GLN A 5 11.37 8.14 3.43
CA GLN A 5 11.48 9.61 3.50
C GLN A 5 10.20 10.19 2.87
N ARG A 6 9.84 11.47 3.12
CA ARG A 6 8.61 12.07 2.53
C ARG A 6 8.51 11.75 1.03
N HIS A 7 7.41 11.11 0.63
CA HIS A 7 7.11 10.61 -0.73
C HIS A 7 8.05 9.53 -1.32
N ASN A 8 8.89 8.89 -0.52
CA ASN A 8 9.76 7.78 -0.93
C ASN A 8 9.35 6.47 -0.26
N PHE A 9 8.69 5.58 -1.00
CA PHE A 9 8.26 4.26 -0.54
C PHE A 9 9.31 3.17 -0.81
N ALA A 10 9.31 2.14 0.03
CA ALA A 10 10.14 0.94 -0.16
C ALA A 10 9.40 -0.34 0.29
N TRP A 11 9.67 -1.44 -0.41
CA TRP A 11 9.20 -2.76 0.01
C TRP A 11 9.84 -3.17 1.33
N THR A 12 9.05 -3.82 2.18
CA THR A 12 9.49 -4.25 3.52
C THR A 12 10.48 -5.41 3.48
N ASP A 13 10.55 -6.15 2.37
CA ASP A 13 11.51 -7.24 2.13
C ASP A 13 12.83 -6.76 1.49
N GLY A 14 12.98 -5.45 1.26
CA GLY A 14 14.19 -4.85 0.68
C GLY A 14 14.33 -5.02 -0.83
N THR A 15 13.35 -5.60 -1.52
CA THR A 15 13.35 -5.63 -2.98
C THR A 15 13.23 -4.22 -3.58
N PRO A 16 13.80 -3.96 -4.77
CA PRO A 16 13.66 -2.67 -5.43
C PRO A 16 12.18 -2.32 -5.68
N LEU A 17 11.83 -1.04 -5.53
CA LEU A 17 10.53 -0.53 -5.96
C LEU A 17 10.62 -0.17 -7.45
N ASP A 18 10.18 -1.08 -8.32
CA ASP A 18 10.20 -0.94 -9.78
C ASP A 18 8.80 -0.88 -10.40
N TYR A 19 7.76 -1.05 -9.60
CA TYR A 19 6.36 -0.98 -10.00
C TYR A 19 5.52 -0.27 -8.94
N THR A 20 4.60 0.59 -9.40
CA THR A 20 3.59 1.23 -8.57
C THR A 20 2.23 1.22 -9.24
N LYS A 21 1.15 1.03 -8.48
CA LYS A 21 -0.23 1.13 -8.96
C LYS A 21 -1.08 2.05 -8.07
N TRP A 22 -0.55 3.24 -7.78
CA TRP A 22 -1.26 4.25 -6.99
C TRP A 22 -2.62 4.61 -7.62
N GLY A 23 -3.59 4.86 -6.75
CA GLY A 23 -4.87 5.46 -7.12
C GLY A 23 -4.68 6.87 -7.65
N THR A 24 -5.70 7.41 -8.29
CA THR A 24 -5.65 8.80 -8.76
C THR A 24 -5.60 9.73 -7.55
N GLY A 25 -4.50 10.46 -7.38
CA GLY A 25 -4.28 11.35 -6.23
C GLY A 25 -3.22 10.83 -5.26
N GLU A 26 -2.91 9.54 -5.32
CA GLU A 26 -2.03 8.88 -4.34
C GLU A 26 -0.57 8.76 -4.78
N PRO A 27 0.39 8.71 -3.83
CA PRO A 27 0.20 8.86 -2.38
C PRO A 27 0.12 10.33 -1.95
N ASP A 28 -0.91 10.69 -1.19
CA ASP A 28 -1.15 12.06 -0.72
C ASP A 28 -0.60 12.35 0.70
N GLY A 29 -0.24 11.30 1.46
CA GLY A 29 0.30 11.41 2.81
C GLY A 29 -0.74 11.60 3.91
N ILE A 30 -2.03 11.44 3.62
CA ILE A 30 -3.15 11.68 4.52
C ILE A 30 -3.96 10.38 4.63
N GLY A 31 -3.90 9.74 5.79
CA GLY A 31 -4.69 8.55 6.07
C GLY A 31 -6.18 8.84 6.19
N GLU A 32 -7.00 7.79 6.18
CA GLU A 32 -8.48 7.92 6.24
C GLU A 32 -8.97 8.64 7.50
N ASP A 33 -8.21 8.59 8.59
CA ASP A 33 -8.47 9.28 9.86
C ASP A 33 -7.98 10.74 9.88
N GLY A 34 -7.39 11.22 8.77
CA GLY A 34 -6.76 12.54 8.64
C GLY A 34 -5.36 12.63 9.29
N ALA A 35 -4.83 11.53 9.83
CA ALA A 35 -3.46 11.47 10.34
C ALA A 35 -2.46 11.23 9.20
N GLY A 36 -1.16 11.38 9.49
CA GLY A 36 -0.12 11.14 8.49
C GLY A 36 -0.07 9.67 8.06
N ALA A 37 -0.16 9.44 6.75
CA ALA A 37 -0.06 8.12 6.14
C ALA A 37 1.35 7.77 5.71
N ASN A 38 1.75 6.51 5.95
CA ASN A 38 3.11 6.03 5.65
C ASN A 38 3.14 4.55 5.22
N CYS A 39 1.99 3.87 5.18
CA CYS A 39 1.86 2.47 4.83
C CYS A 39 0.95 2.30 3.63
N MET A 40 1.39 1.53 2.64
CA MET A 40 0.54 1.25 1.47
C MET A 40 -0.48 0.18 1.78
N VAL A 41 -1.70 0.43 1.31
CA VAL A 41 -2.83 -0.50 1.29
C VAL A 41 -3.28 -0.72 -0.15
N ILE A 42 -4.01 -1.81 -0.37
CA ILE A 42 -4.61 -2.13 -1.67
C ILE A 42 -6.12 -2.04 -1.50
N HIS A 43 -6.80 -1.26 -2.35
CA HIS A 43 -8.25 -1.30 -2.46
C HIS A 43 -8.66 -2.63 -3.09
N SER A 44 -9.00 -3.60 -2.25
CA SER A 44 -9.30 -4.97 -2.64
C SER A 44 -10.80 -5.25 -2.82
N ASP A 45 -11.64 -4.34 -2.33
CA ASP A 45 -13.08 -4.35 -2.47
C ASP A 45 -13.55 -3.33 -3.52
N PHE A 46 -14.74 -3.60 -4.07
CA PHE A 46 -15.41 -2.63 -4.91
C PHE A 46 -15.99 -1.56 -3.98
N ILE A 47 -15.22 -0.50 -3.73
CA ILE A 47 -15.71 0.64 -2.95
C ILE A 47 -16.84 1.29 -3.76
N THR A 48 -18.08 1.08 -3.31
CA THR A 48 -19.27 1.60 -3.98
C THR A 48 -19.20 3.12 -4.03
N GLY A 49 -19.23 3.69 -5.24
CA GLY A 49 -19.14 5.13 -5.47
C GLY A 49 -17.75 5.64 -5.90
N TYR A 50 -16.73 4.78 -5.96
CA TYR A 50 -15.40 5.12 -6.47
C TYR A 50 -15.00 4.22 -7.64
N GLU A 51 -15.59 4.49 -8.80
CA GLU A 51 -15.23 3.87 -10.07
C GLU A 51 -13.72 4.08 -10.34
N GLY A 52 -12.97 3.00 -10.59
CA GLY A 52 -11.55 3.06 -10.97
C GLY A 52 -10.53 2.94 -9.84
N LEU A 53 -10.94 2.78 -8.58
CA LEU A 53 -10.02 2.51 -7.46
C LEU A 53 -9.78 1.02 -7.19
N TYR A 54 -10.51 0.11 -7.84
CA TYR A 54 -10.30 -1.32 -7.65
C TYR A 54 -8.86 -1.73 -8.00
N GLU A 55 -8.23 -2.46 -7.08
CA GLU A 55 -6.83 -2.91 -7.12
C GLU A 55 -5.79 -1.77 -7.21
N THR A 56 -6.15 -0.50 -6.98
CA THR A 56 -5.17 0.57 -6.86
C THR A 56 -4.65 0.66 -5.43
N TRP A 57 -3.56 1.39 -5.27
CA TRP A 57 -2.88 1.58 -3.99
C TRP A 57 -3.22 2.93 -3.41
N ASP A 58 -3.25 2.97 -2.10
CA ASP A 58 -3.45 4.16 -1.30
C ASP A 58 -2.45 4.12 -0.14
N ASP A 59 -2.04 5.28 0.36
CA ASP A 59 -1.23 5.34 1.57
C ASP A 59 -2.10 5.70 2.76
N ASP A 60 -1.99 4.89 3.81
CA ASP A 60 -2.77 5.05 5.02
C ASP A 60 -1.88 4.99 6.26
N ASN A 61 -2.49 5.29 7.40
CA ASN A 61 -1.91 5.17 8.70
C ASN A 61 -1.50 3.70 8.97
N CYS A 62 -0.24 3.47 9.35
CA CYS A 62 0.26 2.13 9.63
C CYS A 62 -0.40 1.45 10.83
N TRP A 63 -1.09 2.22 11.68
CA TRP A 63 -1.66 1.78 12.95
C TRP A 63 -3.17 1.51 12.88
N VAL A 64 -3.78 1.55 11.70
CA VAL A 64 -5.23 1.26 11.59
C VAL A 64 -5.48 -0.18 12.04
N SER A 65 -6.21 -0.32 13.14
CA SER A 65 -6.60 -1.62 13.66
C SER A 65 -7.61 -2.30 12.74
N MET A 66 -7.32 -3.55 12.32
CA MET A 66 -8.19 -4.49 11.57
C MET A 66 -8.10 -4.53 10.03
N ARG A 67 -7.03 -4.06 9.38
CA ARG A 67 -6.84 -4.35 7.94
C ARG A 67 -6.25 -5.75 7.71
N ALA A 68 -6.83 -6.49 6.77
CA ALA A 68 -6.24 -7.73 6.29
C ALA A 68 -4.91 -7.44 5.59
N PHE A 69 -3.99 -8.42 5.57
CA PHE A 69 -2.68 -8.27 4.95
C PHE A 69 -2.32 -9.49 4.10
N VAL A 70 -1.42 -9.27 3.14
CA VAL A 70 -0.89 -10.32 2.26
C VAL A 70 0.55 -10.63 2.65
N CYS A 71 0.86 -11.91 2.83
CA CYS A 71 2.22 -12.40 3.07
C CYS A 71 2.87 -12.87 1.77
N LYS A 72 4.19 -12.65 1.66
CA LYS A 72 5.03 -13.17 0.57
C LYS A 72 6.16 -14.00 1.18
N LYS A 73 6.47 -15.14 0.57
CA LYS A 73 7.69 -15.93 0.84
C LYS A 73 8.29 -16.43 -0.48
N PRO A 74 9.61 -16.65 -0.56
CA PRO A 74 10.22 -17.30 -1.71
C PRO A 74 9.59 -18.69 -1.96
N ALA A 75 9.43 -19.05 -3.23
CA ALA A 75 9.14 -20.44 -3.59
C ALA A 75 10.35 -21.32 -3.24
N TYR A 76 10.11 -22.55 -2.79
CA TYR A 76 11.19 -23.50 -2.60
C TYR A 76 11.77 -23.89 -3.96
N THR A 77 13.03 -23.56 -4.20
CA THR A 77 13.81 -24.18 -5.26
C THR A 77 14.53 -25.38 -4.65
N TYR A 78 14.05 -26.58 -4.93
CA TYR A 78 14.82 -27.80 -4.69
C TYR A 78 15.99 -27.78 -5.67
N TYR A 79 17.21 -27.77 -5.15
CA TYR A 79 18.42 -28.04 -5.92
C TYR A 79 18.61 -29.56 -6.05
#